data_AF-A0A838KBF4-F1
#
_entry.id   AF-A0A838KBF4-F1
#
_cell.length_a   1.000
_cell.length_b   1.000
_cell.length_c   1.000
_cell.angle_alpha   90.00
_cell.angle_beta   90.00
_cell.angle_gamma   90.00
#
_symmetry.space_group_name_H-M   'P 1'
#
loop_
_entity.id
_entity.type
_entity.pdbx_description
1 polymer ?
#
loop_
_entity_poly.entity_id
_entity_poly.type
_entity_poly.pdbx_seq_one_letter_code
_entity_poly.pdbx_strand_id
1 'polypeptide(L)' 'MDLSLDAPALTIALCDVESVSGGEGPLADAVEAALRSIDYLEVDRDGDAVVARTSLGRSERVVLAGHIDT' A
#
# COMPACT_ATOMS: atom_id res chain seq x y z
N MET A 1 -8.60 -4.69 0.68
CA MET A 1 -8.81 -3.39 0.02
C MET A 1 -8.96 -3.63 -1.47
N ASP A 2 -9.87 -2.92 -2.16
CA ASP A 2 -10.09 -3.07 -3.60
C ASP A 2 -9.38 -1.96 -4.38
N LEU A 3 -8.31 -2.32 -5.10
CA LEU A 3 -7.49 -1.38 -5.87
C LEU A 3 -8.07 -1.06 -7.26
N SER A 4 -9.19 -1.69 -7.64
CA SER A 4 -9.88 -1.39 -8.90
C SER A 4 -10.84 -0.20 -8.81
N LEU A 5 -11.11 0.28 -7.59
CA LEU A 5 -11.91 1.47 -7.32
C LEU A 5 -11.26 2.73 -7.89
N ASP A 6 -12.08 3.75 -8.14
CA ASP A 6 -11.57 5.08 -8.45
C ASP A 6 -10.90 5.73 -7.21
N ALA A 7 -10.13 6.79 -7.44
CA ALA A 7 -9.37 7.42 -6.37
C ALA A 7 -10.26 7.90 -5.21
N PRO A 8 -11.40 8.61 -5.42
CA PRO A 8 -12.27 9.01 -4.33
C PRO A 8 -12.83 7.83 -3.52
N ALA A 9 -13.32 6.77 -4.16
CA ALA A 9 -13.86 5.62 -3.45
C ALA A 9 -12.77 4.85 -2.68
N LEU A 10 -11.58 4.71 -3.26
CA LEU A 10 -10.43 4.12 -2.57
C LEU A 10 -10.01 4.98 -1.36
N THR A 11 -10.01 6.31 -1.49
CA THR A 11 -9.72 7.21 -0.37
C THR A 11 -10.73 7.06 0.76
N ILE A 12 -12.03 6.93 0.45
CA ILE A 12 -13.04 6.65 1.48
C ILE A 12 -12.73 5.33 2.20
N ALA A 13 -12.44 4.26 1.46
CA ALA A 13 -12.09 2.97 2.04
C ALA A 13 -10.82 3.00 2.90
N LEU A 14 -9.85 3.86 2.57
CA LEU A 14 -8.67 4.11 3.41
C LEU A 14 -9.06 4.85 4.69
N CYS A 15 -9.85 5.93 4.59
CA CYS A 15 -10.29 6.73 5.74
C CYS A 15 -11.23 5.98 6.71
N ASP A 16 -11.93 4.95 6.24
CA ASP A 16 -12.79 4.09 7.07
C ASP A 16 -11.99 3.13 7.97
N VAL A 17 -10.67 3.02 7.76
CA VAL A 17 -9.78 2.23 8.61
C VAL A 17 -8.99 3.19 9.50
N GLU A 18 -9.15 3.05 10.83
CA GLU A 18 -8.38 3.83 11.80
C GLU A 18 -6.88 3.56 11.66
N SER A 19 -6.08 4.63 11.60
CA SER A 19 -4.62 4.56 11.47
C SER A 19 -3.91 5.66 12.27
N VAL A 20 -4.34 5.91 13.51
CA VAL A 20 -3.59 6.80 14.42
C VAL A 20 -2.12 6.38 14.50
N SER A 21 -1.18 7.33 14.62
CA SER A 21 0.26 6.98 14.66
C SER A 21 0.58 5.90 15.70
N GLY A 22 1.18 4.79 15.26
CA GLY A 22 1.46 3.58 16.05
C GLY A 22 0.34 2.54 16.08
N GLY A 23 -0.79 2.78 15.41
CA GLY A 23 -1.96 1.92 15.29
C GLY A 23 -2.31 1.52 13.85
N GLU A 24 -1.35 1.62 12.92
CA GLU A 24 -1.56 1.50 11.47
C GLU A 24 -1.69 0.04 10.99
N GLY A 25 -1.38 -0.94 11.84
CA GLY A 25 -1.34 -2.37 11.50
C GLY A 25 -2.51 -2.88 10.66
N PRO A 26 -3.79 -2.65 11.03
CA PRO A 26 -4.93 -3.10 10.23
C PRO A 26 -4.95 -2.51 8.81
N LEU A 27 -4.56 -1.25 8.65
CA LEU A 27 -4.48 -0.60 7.34
C LEU A 27 -3.31 -1.17 6.53
N ALA A 28 -2.14 -1.34 7.17
CA ALA A 28 -0.97 -1.93 6.54
C ALA A 28 -1.25 -3.37 6.05
N ASP A 29 -1.96 -4.18 6.83
CA ASP A 29 -2.38 -5.54 6.44
C ASP A 29 -3.31 -5.53 5.22
N ALA A 30 -4.26 -4.59 5.19
CA ALA A 30 -5.18 -4.44 4.06
C ALA A 30 -4.47 -4.00 2.77
N VAL A 31 -3.46 -3.11 2.89
CA VAL A 31 -2.62 -2.66 1.77
C VAL A 31 -1.74 -3.81 1.26
N GLU A 32 -1.05 -4.51 2.16
CA GLU A 32 -0.19 -5.65 1.80
C GLU A 32 -0.97 -6.73 1.07
N ALA A 33 -2.12 -7.16 1.63
CA ALA A 33 -2.95 -8.19 1.01
C ALA A 33 -3.41 -7.79 -0.40
N ALA A 34 -3.78 -6.52 -0.59
CA ALA A 34 -4.18 -6.02 -1.89
C ALA A 34 -3.02 -5.98 -2.90
N LEU A 35 -1.85 -5.48 -2.49
CA LEU A 35 -0.66 -5.41 -3.36
C LEU A 35 -0.12 -6.80 -3.72
N ARG A 36 -0.16 -7.77 -2.79
CA ARG A 36 0.23 -9.17 -3.04
C ARG A 36 -0.66 -9.89 -4.06
N SER A 37 -1.85 -9.37 -4.34
CA SER A 37 -2.73 -9.92 -5.38
C SER A 37 -2.31 -9.52 -6.80
N ILE A 38 -1.32 -8.63 -6.95
CA ILE A 38 -0.84 -8.14 -8.24
C ILE A 38 0.43 -8.93 -8.63
N ASP A 39 0.29 -9.83 -9.60
CA ASP A 39 1.32 -10.81 -10.00
C ASP A 39 2.71 -10.25 -10.33
N TYR A 40 2.80 -9.01 -10.82
CA TYR A 40 4.08 -8.39 -11.24
C TYR A 40 4.76 -7.56 -10.15
N LEU A 41 4.20 -7.49 -8.94
CA LEU A 41 4.78 -6.78 -7.80
C LEU A 41 5.50 -7.73 -6.85
N GLU A 42 6.72 -7.37 -6.48
CA GLU A 42 7.39 -7.90 -5.30
C GLU A 42 6.99 -7.03 -4.10
N VAL A 43 6.46 -7.64 -3.04
CA VAL A 43 5.94 -6.95 -1.86
C VAL A 43 6.72 -7.38 -0.61
N ASP A 44 7.35 -6.39 0.02
CA ASP A 44 8.14 -6.50 1.24
C ASP A 44 7.41 -5.76 2.39
N ARG A 45 7.48 -6.30 3.61
CA ARG A 45 6.86 -5.75 4.84
C ARG A 45 7.93 -5.55 5.91
N ASP A 46 7.94 -4.39 6.54
CA ASP A 46 8.81 -4.05 7.68
C ASP A 46 8.01 -3.26 8.73
N GLY A 47 7.63 -3.91 9.83
CA GLY A 47 6.64 -3.35 10.77
C GLY A 47 5.33 -3.03 10.03
N ASP A 48 4.86 -1.78 10.12
CA ASP A 48 3.68 -1.31 9.38
C ASP A 48 4.01 -0.58 8.08
N ALA A 49 5.29 -0.57 7.67
CA ALA A 49 5.68 -0.11 6.34
C ALA A 49 5.50 -1.24 5.31
N VAL A 50 4.82 -0.91 4.21
CA VAL A 50 4.60 -1.80 3.06
C VAL A 50 5.32 -1.22 1.84
N VAL A 51 6.19 -2.00 1.22
CA VAL A 51 6.91 -1.61 -0.01
C VAL A 51 6.53 -2.57 -1.12
N ALA A 52 6.05 -2.04 -2.25
CA ALA A 52 5.83 -2.81 -3.46
C ALA A 52 6.68 -2.29 -4.61
N ARG A 53 7.28 -3.19 -5.39
CA ARG A 53 8.19 -2.84 -6.48
C ARG A 53 8.05 -3.74 -7.69
N THR A 54 8.25 -3.17 -8.86
CA THR A 54 8.38 -3.89 -10.13
C THR A 54 9.85 -4.23 -10.44
N SER A 55 10.10 -5.30 -11.19
CA SER A 55 11.43 -5.69 -11.67
C SER A 55 11.56 -5.56 -13.19
N LEU A 56 11.51 -4.31 -13.70
CA LEU A 56 11.44 -4.01 -15.15
C LEU A 56 12.80 -3.97 -15.88
N GLY A 57 13.92 -4.19 -15.20
CA GLY A 57 15.26 -4.17 -15.82
C GLY A 57 15.70 -2.82 -16.43
N ARG A 58 15.09 -1.71 -16.01
CA ARG A 58 15.43 -0.35 -16.50
C ARG A 58 16.63 0.23 -15.74
N SER A 59 17.36 1.14 -16.39
CA SER A 59 18.51 1.83 -15.80
C SER A 59 18.14 2.81 -14.69
N GLU A 60 16.88 3.25 -14.65
CA GLU A 60 16.37 4.23 -13.70
C GLU A 60 15.06 3.74 -13.06
N ARG A 61 14.79 4.24 -11.86
CA ARG A 61 13.60 3.89 -11.07
C ARG A 61 13.03 5.13 -10.40
N VAL A 62 11.70 5.20 -10.36
CA VAL A 62 10.94 6.20 -9.60
C VAL A 62 10.38 5.54 -8.34
N VAL A 63 10.41 6.27 -7.23
CA VAL A 63 9.77 5.88 -5.97
C VAL A 63 8.58 6.80 -5.71
N LEU A 64 7.42 6.22 -5.45
CA LEU A 64 6.25 6.91 -4.94
C LEU A 64 6.11 6.50 -3.47
N ALA A 65 6.04 7.47 -2.57
CA ALA A 65 5.98 7.24 -1.14
C ALA A 65 4.98 8.19 -0.47
N GLY A 66 4.34 7.71 0.58
CA GLY A 66 3.42 8.44 1.45
C GLY A 66 3.30 7.70 2.77
N HIS A 67 2.86 8.40 3.82
CA HIS A 67 2.57 7.80 5.11
C HIS A 67 1.10 7.36 5.16
N ILE A 68 0.79 6.35 5.98
CA ILE A 68 -0.56 5.79 6.12
C ILE A 68 -1.19 6.13 7.48
N ASP A 69 -0.42 6.76 8.37
CA ASP A 69 -0.89 7.22 9.67
C ASP A 69 -1.59 8.58 9.61
N THR A 70 -2.34 8.88 10.67
CA THR A 70 -3.08 10.15 10.86
C THR A 70 -2.83 10.75 12.23
#